data_AF-A0AAW2H8F8-F1
#
_entry.id   AF-A0AAW2H8F8-F1
#
_cell.length_a   1.000
_cell.length_b   1.000
_cell.length_c   1.000
_cell.angle_alpha   90.00
_cell.angle_beta   90.00
_cell.angle_gamma   90.00
#
_symmetry.space_group_name_H-M   'P 1'
#
loop_
_entity.id
_entity.type
_entity.pdbx_description
1 polymer ?
#
loop_
_entity_poly.entity_id
_entity_poly.type
_entity_poly.pdbx_seq_one_letter_code
_entity_poly.pdbx_strand_id
1 'polypeptide(L)'
;MKKQLHEIGGAYIAGARQRANAMLRKRSVVRWLLFMAVAVLFLITKKILDSMAREQISKNVFIAIDAHVDMCLGTSDRKEQNSRFRAFPNSLGLRPIKMTPYTAVLLYTGNAKPVVIKRVIFREDSPSQEDVISRVVQHRNIMKTYKTFRSRFVNRKSERQTIIWLISEYLTLRLSHRYVNRNEEVIRRIVRDALLALEYLHTMNIAHLDIKIENIMGKEVDGAVRFKLIDLGYGRMLDNDVGGREMSETYIPTKSYGTFPYKPPEVVRENVHGLKSDIYCIGAVAWFLSLGKTPFYTDGERDLQAFRRFLASGIRLRFREDTSPALQDFVEQCMHPSARERPDASQLLQHHFEPEGMGAAHKYLLSLLPLYRKTGNEAYVLSRLLNTGNVPADVQALFCAGCLVLFEPGVNCRREETRDCVRTTCRSCGSKTSAGRDACRAVSGEEAAESMDFEDLFSWLP
;
A
#
# COMPACT_ATOMS: atom_id res chain seq x y z
N MET A 1 -74.09 -12.78 26.22
CA MET A 1 -73.94 -12.89 24.75
C MET A 1 -73.22 -11.72 24.08
N LYS A 2 -73.73 -10.47 24.10
CA LYS A 2 -73.06 -9.32 23.41
C LYS A 2 -71.61 -9.05 23.85
N LYS A 3 -71.27 -9.25 25.14
CA LYS A 3 -69.91 -9.05 25.67
C LYS A 3 -68.91 -10.13 25.19
N GLN A 4 -69.35 -11.40 25.13
CA GLN A 4 -68.52 -12.52 24.65
C GLN A 4 -68.23 -12.45 23.15
N LEU A 5 -69.19 -11.99 22.33
CA LEU A 5 -68.98 -11.78 20.89
C LEU A 5 -67.96 -10.66 20.59
N HIS A 6 -67.90 -9.63 21.44
CA HIS A 6 -66.96 -8.51 21.28
C HIS A 6 -65.52 -8.89 21.66
N GLU A 7 -65.35 -9.78 22.66
CA GLU A 7 -64.03 -10.31 23.05
C GLU A 7 -63.47 -11.32 22.04
N ILE A 8 -64.32 -12.19 21.48
CA ILE A 8 -63.91 -13.14 20.43
C ILE A 8 -63.55 -12.39 19.12
N GLY A 9 -64.33 -11.37 18.75
CA GLY A 9 -64.03 -10.52 17.59
C GLY A 9 -62.72 -9.73 17.74
N GLY A 10 -62.46 -9.18 18.94
CA GLY A 10 -61.22 -8.46 19.25
C GLY A 10 -59.96 -9.35 19.17
N ALA A 11 -60.03 -10.57 19.70
CA ALA A 11 -58.93 -11.53 19.65
C ALA A 11 -58.62 -12.01 18.21
N TYR A 12 -59.66 -12.20 17.38
CA TYR A 12 -59.50 -12.61 15.99
C TYR A 12 -58.85 -11.51 15.12
N ILE A 13 -59.27 -10.26 15.32
CA ILE A 13 -58.69 -9.10 14.62
C ILE A 13 -57.25 -8.85 15.06
N ALA A 14 -56.94 -8.99 16.36
CA ALA A 14 -55.58 -8.87 16.87
C ALA A 14 -54.65 -9.94 16.29
N GLY A 15 -55.10 -11.20 16.25
CA GLY A 15 -54.36 -12.32 15.65
C GLY A 15 -54.14 -12.15 14.13
N ALA A 16 -55.15 -11.66 13.40
CA ALA A 16 -55.04 -11.36 11.98
C ALA A 16 -54.06 -10.21 11.70
N ARG A 17 -54.07 -9.15 12.53
CA ARG A 17 -53.14 -8.01 12.43
C ARG A 17 -51.71 -8.40 12.76
N GLN A 18 -51.50 -9.29 13.73
CA GLN A 18 -50.18 -9.81 14.07
C GLN A 18 -49.63 -10.72 12.96
N ARG A 19 -50.46 -11.55 12.33
CA ARG A 19 -50.10 -12.35 11.15
C ARG A 19 -49.82 -11.49 9.92
N ALA A 20 -50.61 -10.44 9.68
CA ALA A 20 -50.38 -9.48 8.60
C ALA A 20 -49.05 -8.71 8.80
N ASN A 21 -48.77 -8.27 10.03
CA ASN A 21 -47.49 -7.62 10.37
C ASN A 21 -46.30 -8.59 10.25
N ALA A 22 -46.46 -9.86 10.61
CA ALA A 22 -45.44 -10.89 10.40
C ALA A 22 -45.21 -11.19 8.91
N MET A 23 -46.27 -11.20 8.09
CA MET A 23 -46.16 -11.32 6.63
C MET A 23 -45.52 -10.09 5.99
N LEU A 24 -45.82 -8.88 6.47
CA LEU A 24 -45.20 -7.64 6.00
C LEU A 24 -43.70 -7.59 6.35
N ARG A 25 -43.30 -8.03 7.55
CA ARG A 25 -41.88 -8.18 7.94
C ARG A 25 -41.17 -9.25 7.11
N LYS A 26 -41.82 -10.39 6.82
CA LYS A 26 -41.26 -11.40 5.90
C LYS A 26 -41.10 -10.84 4.49
N ARG A 27 -42.08 -10.08 3.98
CA ARG A 27 -41.99 -9.41 2.66
C ARG A 27 -40.90 -8.35 2.61
N SER A 28 -40.65 -7.60 3.68
CA SER A 28 -39.56 -6.62 3.74
C SER A 28 -38.19 -7.31 3.79
N VAL A 29 -38.05 -8.41 4.55
CA VAL A 29 -36.82 -9.22 4.56
C VAL A 29 -36.55 -9.85 3.20
N VAL A 30 -37.56 -10.42 2.54
CA VAL A 30 -37.42 -10.98 1.19
C VAL A 30 -37.04 -9.90 0.17
N ARG A 31 -37.63 -8.71 0.22
CA ARG A 31 -37.23 -7.58 -0.63
C ARG A 31 -35.79 -7.13 -0.36
N TRP A 32 -35.36 -7.11 0.90
CA TRP A 32 -33.99 -6.74 1.26
C TRP A 32 -32.98 -7.79 0.81
N LEU A 33 -33.29 -9.08 0.95
CA LEU A 33 -32.49 -10.19 0.42
C LEU A 33 -32.43 -10.16 -1.11
N LEU A 34 -33.54 -9.87 -1.80
CA LEU A 34 -33.56 -9.69 -3.26
C LEU A 34 -32.69 -8.49 -3.68
N PHE A 35 -32.80 -7.36 -2.98
CA PHE A 35 -31.98 -6.19 -3.24
C PHE A 35 -30.49 -6.48 -3.04
N MET A 36 -30.12 -7.18 -1.97
CA MET A 36 -28.75 -7.63 -1.73
C MET A 36 -28.28 -8.62 -2.80
N ALA A 37 -29.11 -9.56 -3.21
CA ALA A 37 -28.79 -10.51 -4.28
C ALA A 37 -28.60 -9.79 -5.62
N VAL A 38 -29.45 -8.81 -5.95
CA VAL A 38 -29.31 -7.98 -7.16
C VAL A 38 -28.08 -7.08 -7.06
N ALA A 39 -27.77 -6.49 -5.90
CA ALA A 39 -26.57 -5.69 -5.69
C ALA A 39 -25.30 -6.54 -5.81
N VAL A 40 -25.29 -7.75 -5.24
CA VAL A 40 -24.19 -8.72 -5.38
C VAL A 40 -24.07 -9.17 -6.84
N LEU A 41 -25.17 -9.48 -7.52
CA LEU A 41 -25.17 -9.85 -8.93
C LEU A 41 -24.72 -8.69 -9.82
N PHE A 42 -25.12 -7.45 -9.49
CA PHE A 42 -24.66 -6.24 -10.17
C PHE A 42 -23.17 -6.00 -9.94
N LEU A 43 -22.64 -6.22 -8.73
CA LEU A 43 -21.22 -6.12 -8.43
C LEU A 43 -20.42 -7.22 -9.14
N ILE A 44 -20.95 -8.45 -9.19
CA ILE A 44 -20.36 -9.58 -9.90
C ILE A 44 -20.37 -9.31 -11.41
N THR A 45 -21.50 -8.92 -11.99
CA THR A 45 -21.62 -8.60 -13.42
C THR A 45 -20.79 -7.37 -13.78
N LYS A 46 -20.74 -6.33 -12.95
CA LYS A 46 -19.83 -5.19 -13.12
C LYS A 46 -18.38 -5.62 -13.05
N LYS A 47 -18.01 -6.53 -12.13
CA LYS A 47 -16.65 -7.08 -12.03
C LYS A 47 -16.30 -7.96 -13.23
N ILE A 48 -17.25 -8.72 -13.77
CA ILE A 48 -17.11 -9.54 -14.99
C ILE A 48 -17.01 -8.64 -16.22
N LEU A 49 -17.90 -7.67 -16.40
CA LEU A 49 -17.87 -6.69 -17.49
C LEU A 49 -16.60 -5.83 -17.44
N ASP A 50 -16.18 -5.38 -16.26
CA ASP A 50 -14.90 -4.70 -16.07
C ASP A 50 -13.71 -5.63 -16.36
N SER A 51 -13.85 -6.95 -16.17
CA SER A 51 -12.83 -7.94 -16.52
C SER A 51 -12.76 -8.14 -18.03
N MET A 52 -13.91 -8.31 -18.69
CA MET A 52 -14.05 -8.49 -20.14
C MET A 52 -13.62 -7.24 -20.91
N ALA A 53 -13.97 -6.04 -20.44
CA ALA A 53 -13.55 -4.77 -21.04
C ALA A 53 -12.04 -4.51 -20.89
N ARG A 54 -11.37 -5.16 -19.93
CA ARG A 54 -9.91 -5.11 -19.78
C ARG A 54 -9.18 -6.08 -20.71
N GLU A 55 -9.86 -7.08 -21.27
CA GLU A 55 -9.22 -8.24 -21.90
C GLU A 55 -9.01 -8.15 -23.41
N GLN A 56 -9.76 -7.32 -24.13
CA GLN A 56 -9.69 -7.31 -25.60
C GLN A 56 -8.69 -6.28 -26.15
N ILE A 57 -7.42 -6.39 -25.76
CA ILE A 57 -6.35 -5.67 -26.48
C ILE A 57 -6.23 -6.30 -27.88
N SER A 58 -6.41 -5.50 -28.94
CA SER A 58 -6.33 -5.97 -30.33
C SER A 58 -4.98 -6.62 -30.61
N LYS A 59 -4.97 -7.73 -31.37
CA LYS A 59 -3.74 -8.41 -31.82
C LYS A 59 -2.79 -7.45 -32.54
N ASN A 60 -3.32 -6.46 -33.24
CA ASN A 60 -2.55 -5.44 -33.96
C ASN A 60 -1.66 -4.62 -33.03
N VAL A 61 -2.05 -4.43 -31.77
CA VAL A 61 -1.24 -3.73 -30.77
C VAL A 61 0.05 -4.50 -30.49
N PHE A 62 -0.05 -5.82 -30.27
CA PHE A 62 1.12 -6.66 -30.00
C PHE A 62 2.04 -6.76 -31.22
N ILE A 63 1.48 -6.89 -32.43
CA ILE A 63 2.22 -6.90 -33.69
C ILE A 63 3.00 -5.59 -33.88
N ALA A 64 2.37 -4.45 -33.63
CA ALA A 64 3.02 -3.14 -33.71
C ALA A 64 4.16 -3.01 -32.69
N ILE A 65 3.95 -3.48 -31.46
CA ILE A 65 5.00 -3.50 -30.43
C ILE A 65 6.18 -4.37 -30.87
N ASP A 66 5.93 -5.60 -31.32
CA ASP A 66 6.98 -6.51 -31.79
C ASP A 66 7.79 -5.89 -32.93
N ALA A 67 7.13 -5.37 -33.97
CA ALA A 67 7.78 -4.77 -35.13
C ALA A 67 8.65 -3.56 -34.75
N HIS A 68 8.18 -2.70 -33.85
CA HIS A 68 8.93 -1.51 -33.43
C HIS A 68 10.09 -1.86 -32.49
N VAL A 69 9.88 -2.78 -31.55
CA VAL A 69 10.94 -3.23 -30.63
C VAL A 69 12.05 -3.91 -31.43
N ASP A 70 11.72 -4.75 -32.41
CA ASP A 70 12.69 -5.40 -33.27
C ASP A 70 13.45 -4.40 -34.16
N MET A 71 12.76 -3.38 -34.68
CA MET A 71 13.41 -2.26 -35.37
C MET A 71 14.43 -1.54 -34.47
N CYS A 72 14.07 -1.28 -33.21
CA CYS A 72 14.96 -0.66 -32.25
C CYS A 72 16.17 -1.56 -32.00
N LEU A 73 15.97 -2.85 -31.72
CA LEU A 73 17.06 -3.80 -31.46
C LEU A 73 18.00 -4.04 -32.66
N GLY A 74 17.62 -3.62 -33.87
CA GLY A 74 18.45 -3.68 -35.06
C GLY A 74 19.66 -2.74 -35.04
N THR A 75 19.70 -1.73 -34.16
CA THR A 75 20.89 -0.87 -34.00
C THR A 75 21.80 -1.39 -32.89
N SER A 76 23.11 -1.19 -32.99
CA SER A 76 24.06 -1.56 -31.93
C SER A 76 24.11 -0.53 -30.78
N ASP A 77 23.86 0.74 -31.07
CA ASP A 77 23.97 1.82 -30.08
C ASP A 77 22.75 1.94 -29.15
N ARG A 78 22.98 1.90 -27.83
CA ARG A 78 21.92 1.92 -26.82
C ARG A 78 21.18 3.26 -26.71
N LYS A 79 21.83 4.39 -26.98
CA LYS A 79 21.16 5.70 -26.92
C LYS A 79 20.18 5.82 -28.08
N GLU A 80 20.58 5.38 -29.26
CA GLU A 80 19.75 5.32 -30.45
C GLU A 80 18.57 4.36 -30.28
N GLN A 81 18.79 3.16 -29.72
CA GLN A 81 17.70 2.23 -29.38
C GLN A 81 16.63 2.91 -28.50
N ASN A 82 17.06 3.63 -27.46
CA ASN A 82 16.16 4.34 -26.55
C ASN A 82 15.46 5.51 -27.24
N SER A 83 16.16 6.25 -28.11
CA SER A 83 15.60 7.37 -28.88
C SER A 83 14.48 6.89 -29.81
N ARG A 84 14.75 5.86 -30.61
CA ARG A 84 13.75 5.23 -31.50
C ARG A 84 12.58 4.64 -30.74
N PHE A 85 12.85 4.00 -29.60
CA PHE A 85 11.78 3.44 -28.79
C PHE A 85 10.84 4.53 -28.27
N ARG A 86 11.38 5.69 -27.85
CA ARG A 86 10.56 6.84 -27.42
C ARG A 86 9.75 7.45 -28.56
N ALA A 87 10.23 7.36 -29.79
CA ALA A 87 9.54 7.82 -30.99
C ALA A 87 8.45 6.84 -31.51
N PHE A 88 8.00 5.89 -30.70
CA PHE A 88 6.93 4.96 -31.07
C PHE A 88 5.67 5.73 -31.52
N PRO A 89 5.09 5.40 -32.69
CA PRO A 89 3.87 6.06 -33.16
C PRO A 89 2.69 5.87 -32.22
N ASN A 90 2.17 6.96 -31.65
CA ASN A 90 1.06 6.90 -30.69
C ASN A 90 -0.33 6.72 -31.35
N SER A 91 -0.41 6.32 -32.62
CA SER A 91 -1.68 6.10 -33.33
C SER A 91 -2.54 4.98 -32.72
N LEU A 92 -1.92 4.05 -31.99
CA LEU A 92 -2.60 2.95 -31.29
C LEU A 92 -2.78 3.24 -29.78
N GLY A 93 -2.56 4.46 -29.31
CA GLY A 93 -2.61 4.79 -27.88
C GLY A 93 -1.50 4.12 -27.07
N LEU A 94 -0.34 3.87 -27.69
CA LEU A 94 0.84 3.29 -27.06
C LEU A 94 1.84 4.39 -26.72
N ARG A 95 2.22 4.46 -25.45
CA ARG A 95 3.23 5.38 -24.93
C ARG A 95 4.41 4.60 -24.36
N PRO A 96 5.60 4.72 -24.96
CA PRO A 96 6.82 4.10 -24.45
C PRO A 96 7.14 4.54 -23.02
N ILE A 97 7.48 3.60 -22.14
CA ILE A 97 7.96 3.88 -20.78
C ILE A 97 9.46 3.61 -20.67
N LYS A 98 9.88 2.38 -20.99
CA LYS A 98 11.27 1.92 -20.79
C LYS A 98 11.59 0.79 -21.76
N MET A 99 12.84 0.74 -22.23
CA MET A 99 13.36 -0.37 -22.99
C MET A 99 14.76 -0.79 -22.52
N THR A 100 15.00 -2.09 -22.51
CA THR A 100 16.31 -2.74 -22.37
C THR A 100 16.53 -3.63 -23.61
N PRO A 101 17.69 -4.32 -23.76
CA PRO A 101 17.86 -5.29 -24.85
C PRO A 101 16.85 -6.45 -24.84
N TYR A 102 16.20 -6.71 -23.69
CA TYR A 102 15.31 -7.85 -23.51
C TYR A 102 13.89 -7.47 -23.12
N THR A 103 13.65 -6.22 -22.72
CA THR A 103 12.36 -5.78 -22.19
C THR A 103 11.91 -4.51 -22.86
N ALA A 104 10.62 -4.43 -23.21
CA ALA A 104 9.96 -3.19 -23.59
C ALA A 104 8.71 -3.00 -22.72
N VAL A 105 8.56 -1.80 -22.15
CA VAL A 105 7.43 -1.43 -21.29
C VAL A 105 6.72 -0.26 -21.93
N LEU A 106 5.40 -0.39 -22.13
CA LEU A 106 4.55 0.63 -22.73
C LEU A 106 3.30 0.82 -21.90
N LEU A 107 2.83 2.07 -21.79
CA LEU A 107 1.47 2.39 -21.35
C LEU A 107 0.55 2.30 -22.56
N TYR A 108 -0.54 1.54 -22.42
CA TYR A 108 -1.59 1.45 -23.41
C TYR A 108 -2.86 2.14 -22.91
N THR A 109 -3.31 3.14 -23.65
CA THR A 109 -4.49 3.96 -23.34
C THR A 109 -5.64 3.76 -24.32
N GLY A 110 -5.56 2.75 -25.20
CA GLY A 110 -6.61 2.44 -26.18
C GLY A 110 -7.83 1.71 -25.59
N ASN A 111 -7.76 1.30 -24.32
CA ASN A 111 -8.87 0.70 -23.57
C ASN A 111 -9.53 1.73 -22.65
N ALA A 112 -10.75 1.42 -22.18
CA ALA A 112 -11.47 2.25 -21.21
C ALA A 112 -10.67 2.52 -19.91
N LYS A 113 -9.79 1.59 -19.50
CA LYS A 113 -8.85 1.77 -18.40
C LYS A 113 -7.42 1.59 -18.92
N PRO A 114 -6.49 2.51 -18.61
CA PRO A 114 -5.10 2.38 -19.03
C PRO A 114 -4.44 1.16 -18.37
N VAL A 115 -3.58 0.49 -19.14
CA VAL A 115 -2.81 -0.69 -18.69
C VAL A 115 -1.36 -0.56 -19.09
N VAL A 116 -0.48 -1.25 -18.37
CA VAL A 116 0.93 -1.38 -18.72
C VAL A 116 1.14 -2.70 -19.46
N ILE A 117 1.72 -2.64 -20.65
CA ILE A 117 2.12 -3.80 -21.44
C ILE A 117 3.64 -3.94 -21.31
N LYS A 118 4.09 -5.06 -20.74
CA LYS A 118 5.49 -5.45 -20.67
C LYS A 118 5.73 -6.62 -21.61
N ARG A 119 6.69 -6.44 -22.52
CA ARG A 119 7.21 -7.44 -23.45
C ARG A 119 8.58 -7.87 -22.94
N VAL A 120 8.82 -9.16 -22.76
CA VAL A 120 10.10 -9.71 -22.31
C VAL A 120 10.55 -10.82 -23.25
N ILE A 121 11.78 -10.76 -23.76
CA ILE A 121 12.40 -11.85 -24.52
C ILE A 121 12.82 -12.93 -23.52
N PHE A 122 12.26 -14.13 -23.66
CA PHE A 122 12.64 -15.28 -22.86
C PHE A 122 14.05 -15.74 -23.24
N ARG A 123 14.83 -16.12 -22.23
CA ARG A 123 16.23 -16.53 -22.34
C ARG A 123 16.40 -17.89 -21.68
N GLU A 124 16.87 -18.88 -22.42
CA GLU A 124 17.09 -20.23 -21.89
C GLU A 124 18.24 -20.27 -20.89
N ASP A 125 19.29 -19.48 -21.13
CA ASP A 125 20.45 -19.35 -20.24
C ASP A 125 20.12 -18.64 -18.91
N SER A 126 19.00 -17.93 -18.87
CA SER A 126 18.50 -17.30 -17.66
C SER A 126 16.99 -17.09 -17.74
N PRO A 127 16.21 -18.14 -17.44
CA PRO A 127 14.77 -18.09 -17.59
C PRO A 127 14.17 -17.14 -16.55
N SER A 128 13.38 -16.19 -17.04
CA SER A 128 12.57 -15.34 -16.16
C SER A 128 11.38 -16.16 -15.64
N GLN A 129 11.11 -16.05 -14.34
CA GLN A 129 9.91 -16.59 -13.69
C GLN A 129 8.80 -15.53 -13.54
N GLU A 130 8.98 -14.33 -14.10
CA GLU A 130 8.10 -13.19 -13.87
C GLU A 130 6.64 -13.49 -14.24
N ASP A 131 6.39 -14.20 -15.36
CA ASP A 131 5.04 -14.54 -15.78
C ASP A 131 4.37 -15.61 -14.93
N VAL A 132 5.16 -16.50 -14.32
CA VAL A 132 4.69 -17.53 -13.39
C VAL A 132 4.36 -16.90 -12.05
N ILE A 133 5.28 -16.12 -11.48
CA ILE A 133 5.09 -15.43 -10.20
C ILE A 133 3.90 -14.47 -10.31
N SER A 134 3.82 -13.67 -11.38
CA SER A 134 2.74 -12.69 -11.56
C SER A 134 1.35 -13.31 -11.67
N ARG A 135 1.22 -14.62 -11.96
CA ARG A 135 -0.08 -15.33 -11.98
C ARG A 135 -0.54 -15.75 -10.59
N VAL A 136 0.38 -16.08 -9.69
CA VAL A 136 0.07 -16.63 -8.37
C VAL A 136 -0.01 -15.56 -7.28
N VAL A 137 0.67 -14.42 -7.47
CA VAL A 137 0.67 -13.34 -6.47
C VAL A 137 -0.56 -12.45 -6.60
N GLN A 138 -1.29 -12.26 -5.50
CA GLN A 138 -2.43 -11.36 -5.42
C GLN A 138 -2.42 -10.61 -4.09
N HIS A 139 -1.85 -9.40 -4.09
CA HIS A 139 -1.76 -8.59 -2.89
C HIS A 139 -2.04 -7.11 -3.19
N ARG A 140 -2.61 -6.39 -2.20
CA ARG A 140 -3.00 -4.97 -2.38
C ARG A 140 -1.80 -4.05 -2.58
N ASN A 141 -0.63 -4.42 -2.05
CA ASN A 141 0.65 -3.71 -2.19
C ASN A 141 1.58 -4.35 -3.23
N ILE A 142 1.08 -5.23 -4.09
CA ILE A 142 1.80 -5.71 -5.29
C ILE A 142 1.03 -5.22 -6.52
N MET A 143 1.74 -4.88 -7.59
CA MET A 143 1.11 -4.50 -8.84
C MET A 143 0.28 -5.65 -9.39
N LYS A 144 -1.00 -5.39 -9.68
CA LYS A 144 -1.87 -6.40 -10.26
C LYS A 144 -1.52 -6.65 -11.72
N THR A 145 -1.16 -7.88 -12.03
CA THR A 145 -1.12 -8.38 -13.41
C THR A 145 -2.46 -8.99 -13.77
N TYR A 146 -3.09 -8.50 -14.84
CA TYR A 146 -4.37 -8.98 -15.32
C TYR A 146 -4.22 -10.24 -16.17
N LYS A 147 -3.17 -10.30 -16.99
CA LYS A 147 -2.97 -11.39 -17.93
C LYS A 147 -1.50 -11.54 -18.26
N THR A 148 -1.04 -12.79 -18.38
CA THR A 148 0.25 -13.11 -18.98
C THR A 148 0.09 -14.21 -20.02
N PHE A 149 0.89 -14.17 -21.07
CA PHE A 149 0.94 -15.23 -22.10
C PHE A 149 2.28 -15.21 -22.83
N ARG A 150 2.60 -16.31 -23.50
CA ARG A 150 3.81 -16.43 -24.31
C ARG A 150 3.44 -16.50 -25.79
N SER A 151 4.21 -15.86 -26.65
CA SER A 151 4.09 -15.96 -28.11
C SER A 151 5.44 -16.29 -28.74
N ARG A 152 5.42 -16.84 -29.96
CA ARG A 152 6.62 -16.99 -30.78
C ARG A 152 6.76 -15.76 -31.68
N PHE A 153 7.97 -15.25 -31.78
CA PHE A 153 8.34 -14.13 -32.64
C PHE A 153 9.58 -14.52 -33.44
N VAL A 154 9.63 -14.14 -34.71
CA VAL A 154 10.83 -14.29 -35.54
C VAL A 154 11.37 -12.90 -35.80
N ASN A 155 12.59 -12.63 -35.34
CA ASN A 155 13.20 -11.32 -35.49
C ASN A 155 13.71 -11.10 -36.93
N ARG A 156 14.14 -9.88 -37.25
CA ARG A 156 14.75 -9.52 -38.54
C ARG A 156 15.97 -10.36 -38.93
N LYS A 157 16.62 -11.03 -37.98
CA LYS A 157 17.75 -11.95 -38.22
C LYS A 157 17.29 -13.40 -38.46
N SER A 158 15.99 -13.63 -38.61
CA SER A 158 15.38 -14.96 -38.73
C SER A 158 15.54 -15.85 -37.51
N GLU A 159 15.86 -15.28 -36.34
CA GLU A 159 15.99 -16.02 -35.09
C GLU A 159 14.62 -16.16 -34.43
N ARG A 160 14.30 -17.38 -33.99
CA ARG A 160 13.06 -17.67 -33.25
C ARG A 160 13.24 -17.29 -31.79
N GLN A 161 12.33 -16.47 -31.29
CA GLN A 161 12.32 -16.00 -29.91
C GLN A 161 10.97 -16.33 -29.27
N THR A 162 11.01 -16.69 -27.99
CA THR A 162 9.80 -16.76 -27.16
C THR A 162 9.64 -15.42 -26.46
N ILE A 163 8.48 -14.78 -26.62
CA ILE A 163 8.15 -13.50 -26.00
C ILE A 163 7.15 -13.73 -24.89
N ILE A 164 7.44 -13.23 -23.71
CA ILE A 164 6.54 -13.18 -22.57
C ILE A 164 5.85 -11.82 -22.56
N TRP A 165 4.53 -11.85 -22.49
CA TRP A 165 3.69 -10.66 -22.37
C TRP A 165 3.07 -10.59 -20.99
N LEU A 166 3.13 -9.42 -20.36
CA LEU A 166 2.43 -9.11 -19.12
C LEU A 166 1.59 -7.86 -19.31
N ILE A 167 0.31 -7.95 -18.95
CA ILE A 167 -0.65 -6.84 -18.97
C ILE A 167 -1.02 -6.55 -17.53
N SER A 168 -0.63 -5.37 -17.04
CA SER A 168 -0.75 -5.00 -15.63
C SER A 168 -1.51 -3.70 -15.44
N GLU A 169 -1.96 -3.45 -14.21
CA GLU A 169 -2.56 -2.17 -13.84
C GLU A 169 -1.59 -1.00 -14.07
N TYR A 170 -2.14 0.15 -14.46
CA TYR A 170 -1.38 1.39 -14.53
C TYR A 170 -1.33 2.05 -13.14
N LEU A 171 -0.12 2.38 -12.69
CA LEU A 171 0.17 3.11 -11.47
C LEU A 171 0.64 4.52 -11.84
N THR A 172 0.09 5.53 -11.18
CA THR A 172 0.21 6.94 -11.59
C THR A 172 1.39 7.65 -10.95
N LEU A 173 1.75 7.26 -9.73
CA LEU A 173 2.78 7.95 -8.96
C LEU A 173 4.11 7.20 -9.03
N ARG A 174 5.15 7.90 -9.47
CA ARG A 174 6.55 7.46 -9.34
C ARG A 174 7.19 8.14 -8.15
N LEU A 175 7.87 7.37 -7.31
CA LEU A 175 8.64 7.93 -6.21
C LEU A 175 9.83 8.72 -6.72
N SER A 176 10.15 9.78 -5.98
CA SER A 176 11.41 10.50 -6.10
C SER A 176 11.75 11.10 -4.75
N HIS A 177 13.04 11.37 -4.53
CA HIS A 177 13.49 12.07 -3.31
C HIS A 177 12.71 13.38 -3.08
N ARG A 178 12.42 14.12 -4.16
CA ARG A 178 11.64 15.37 -4.11
C ARG A 178 10.18 15.16 -3.71
N TYR A 179 9.56 14.06 -4.16
CA TYR A 179 8.19 13.74 -3.77
C TYR A 179 8.09 13.47 -2.26
N VAL A 180 9.05 12.73 -1.71
CA VAL A 180 9.06 12.40 -0.28
C VAL A 180 9.50 13.60 0.56
N ASN A 181 10.36 14.45 0.02
CA ASN A 181 10.87 15.66 0.68
C ASN A 181 11.39 15.38 2.11
N ARG A 182 12.01 14.21 2.31
CA ARG A 182 12.51 13.73 3.62
C ARG A 182 11.44 13.62 4.72
N ASN A 183 10.16 13.66 4.38
CA ASN A 183 9.09 13.51 5.35
C ASN A 183 9.05 12.05 5.83
N GLU A 184 9.39 11.83 7.11
CA GLU A 184 9.47 10.49 7.69
C GLU A 184 8.13 9.75 7.69
N GLU A 185 6.98 10.43 7.76
CA GLU A 185 5.67 9.79 7.61
C GLU A 185 5.45 9.25 6.21
N VAL A 186 5.88 9.99 5.19
CA VAL A 186 5.82 9.50 3.81
C VAL A 186 6.78 8.31 3.63
N ILE A 187 8.01 8.39 4.17
CA ILE A 187 8.99 7.29 4.15
C ILE A 187 8.38 6.04 4.81
N ARG A 188 7.81 6.21 6.00
CA ARG A 188 7.18 5.16 6.78
C ARG A 188 6.05 4.48 6.01
N ARG A 189 5.14 5.24 5.41
CA ARG A 189 4.06 4.67 4.58
C ARG A 189 4.58 3.89 3.38
N ILE A 190 5.63 4.38 2.72
CA ILE A 190 6.26 3.70 1.58
C ILE A 190 6.87 2.37 2.04
N VAL A 191 7.63 2.40 3.14
CA VAL A 191 8.31 1.23 3.71
C VAL A 191 7.30 0.21 4.22
N ARG A 192 6.29 0.62 4.99
CA ARG A 192 5.19 -0.23 5.46
C ARG A 192 4.50 -0.97 4.31
N ASP A 193 4.08 -0.25 3.28
CA ASP A 193 3.39 -0.84 2.14
C ASP A 193 4.30 -1.82 1.38
N ALA A 194 5.60 -1.53 1.27
CA ALA A 194 6.59 -2.44 0.70
C ALA A 194 6.84 -3.68 1.59
N LEU A 195 6.89 -3.52 2.91
CA LEU A 195 7.02 -4.62 3.87
C LEU A 195 5.80 -5.54 3.85
N LEU A 196 4.58 -5.00 3.78
CA LEU A 196 3.35 -5.80 3.62
C LEU A 196 3.38 -6.63 2.33
N ALA A 197 3.96 -6.09 1.26
CA ALA A 197 4.16 -6.84 0.02
C ALA A 197 5.24 -7.93 0.15
N LEU A 198 6.36 -7.63 0.83
CA LEU A 198 7.43 -8.59 1.07
C LEU A 198 7.01 -9.71 2.01
N GLU A 199 6.31 -9.42 3.11
CA GLU A 199 5.74 -10.42 4.01
C GLU A 199 4.91 -11.44 3.22
N TYR A 200 3.99 -10.96 2.38
CA TYR A 200 3.19 -11.80 1.51
C TYR A 200 4.06 -12.66 0.57
N LEU A 201 5.05 -12.08 -0.11
CA LEU A 201 5.93 -12.83 -1.01
C LEU A 201 6.79 -13.87 -0.27
N HIS A 202 7.35 -13.47 0.88
CA HIS A 202 8.26 -14.28 1.68
C HIS A 202 7.55 -15.47 2.31
N THR A 203 6.27 -15.34 2.70
CA THR A 203 5.45 -16.50 3.15
C THR A 203 5.24 -17.54 2.05
N MET A 204 5.33 -17.14 0.77
CA MET A 204 5.27 -18.03 -0.40
C MET A 204 6.66 -18.48 -0.87
N ASN A 205 7.71 -18.18 -0.11
CA ASN A 205 9.10 -18.41 -0.47
C ASN A 205 9.54 -17.74 -1.78
N ILE A 206 8.98 -16.55 -2.07
CA ILE A 206 9.31 -15.76 -3.26
C ILE A 206 10.19 -14.58 -2.84
N ALA A 207 11.40 -14.50 -3.39
CA ALA A 207 12.25 -13.31 -3.27
C ALA A 207 12.00 -12.35 -4.44
N HIS A 208 12.01 -11.04 -4.20
CA HIS A 208 11.85 -10.03 -5.25
C HIS A 208 13.18 -9.72 -5.96
N LEU A 209 14.27 -9.57 -5.21
CA LEU A 209 15.66 -9.40 -5.67
C LEU A 209 15.97 -8.12 -6.50
N ASP A 210 15.05 -7.14 -6.52
CA ASP A 210 15.26 -5.84 -7.19
C ASP A 210 14.51 -4.70 -6.47
N ILE A 211 14.43 -4.75 -5.15
CA ILE A 211 13.80 -3.68 -4.37
C ILE A 211 14.66 -2.41 -4.48
N LYS A 212 14.02 -1.32 -4.95
CA LYS A 212 14.58 0.02 -5.13
C LYS A 212 13.43 1.00 -5.33
N ILE A 213 13.70 2.30 -5.21
CA ILE A 213 12.66 3.34 -5.32
C ILE A 213 11.91 3.28 -6.66
N GLU A 214 12.59 2.92 -7.75
CA GLU A 214 12.00 2.84 -9.09
C GLU A 214 11.01 1.70 -9.23
N ASN A 215 11.13 0.69 -8.36
CA ASN A 215 10.25 -0.48 -8.30
C ASN A 215 9.18 -0.38 -7.20
N ILE A 216 9.01 0.81 -6.61
CA ILE A 216 7.90 1.12 -5.70
C ILE A 216 7.11 2.27 -6.32
N MET A 217 5.84 2.00 -6.67
CA MET A 217 4.97 2.99 -7.30
C MET A 217 3.69 3.19 -6.50
N GLY A 218 3.13 4.39 -6.57
CA GLY A 218 1.91 4.75 -5.86
C GLY A 218 0.67 4.76 -6.76
N LYS A 219 -0.47 4.56 -6.13
CA LYS A 219 -1.80 4.74 -6.72
C LYS A 219 -2.69 5.39 -5.68
N GLU A 220 -3.39 6.44 -6.07
CA GLU A 220 -4.41 7.04 -5.23
C GLU A 220 -5.61 6.09 -5.12
N VAL A 221 -5.99 5.77 -3.89
CA VAL A 221 -7.13 4.94 -3.56
C VAL A 221 -7.79 5.53 -2.32
N ASP A 222 -9.09 5.85 -2.42
CA ASP A 222 -9.89 6.38 -1.31
C ASP A 222 -9.30 7.66 -0.68
N GLY A 223 -8.72 8.54 -1.51
CA GLY A 223 -8.13 9.82 -1.06
C GLY A 223 -6.74 9.69 -0.42
N ALA A 224 -6.14 8.49 -0.43
CA ALA A 224 -4.78 8.25 0.06
C ALA A 224 -3.94 7.52 -0.99
N VAL A 225 -2.64 7.82 -1.03
CA VAL A 225 -1.69 7.05 -1.85
C VAL A 225 -1.42 5.70 -1.18
N ARG A 226 -1.60 4.63 -1.96
CA ARG A 226 -1.15 3.27 -1.65
C ARG A 226 0.05 2.92 -2.50
N PHE A 227 1.13 2.49 -1.88
CA PHE A 227 2.35 2.07 -2.55
C PHE A 227 2.31 0.57 -2.87
N LYS A 228 2.93 0.22 -3.99
CA LYS A 228 2.94 -1.12 -4.56
C LYS A 228 4.33 -1.46 -5.07
N LEU A 229 4.80 -2.66 -4.77
CA LEU A 229 5.94 -3.26 -5.45
C LEU A 229 5.58 -3.58 -6.90
N ILE A 230 6.50 -3.27 -7.81
CA ILE A 230 6.40 -3.56 -9.24
C ILE A 230 7.62 -4.36 -9.70
N ASP A 231 7.56 -4.91 -10.91
CA ASP A 231 8.70 -5.53 -11.62
C ASP A 231 9.30 -6.76 -10.91
N LEU A 232 8.62 -7.89 -11.08
CA LEU A 232 9.09 -9.20 -10.60
C LEU A 232 10.07 -9.85 -11.61
N GLY A 233 10.76 -9.06 -12.43
CA GLY A 233 11.66 -9.55 -13.48
C GLY A 233 12.86 -10.36 -12.97
N TYR A 234 13.32 -10.06 -11.75
CA TYR A 234 14.33 -10.84 -11.01
C TYR A 234 13.72 -11.73 -9.92
N GLY A 235 12.40 -11.69 -9.76
CA GLY A 235 11.69 -12.46 -8.77
C GLY A 235 11.95 -13.96 -8.97
N ARG A 236 12.09 -14.67 -7.86
CA ARG A 236 12.41 -16.10 -7.85
C ARG A 236 11.66 -16.81 -6.74
N MET A 237 11.02 -17.92 -7.11
CA MET A 237 10.59 -18.92 -6.14
C MET A 237 11.83 -19.66 -5.66
N LEU A 238 12.10 -19.60 -4.36
CA LEU A 238 13.21 -20.30 -3.75
C LEU A 238 12.77 -21.74 -3.44
N ASP A 239 13.65 -22.70 -3.67
CA ASP A 239 13.37 -24.08 -3.30
C ASP A 239 13.45 -24.22 -1.77
N ASN A 240 12.49 -24.93 -1.18
CA ASN A 240 12.61 -25.36 0.21
C ASN A 240 13.64 -26.49 0.22
N ASP A 241 14.90 -26.17 0.52
CA ASP A 241 15.95 -27.19 0.51
C ASP A 241 15.61 -28.29 1.53
N VAL A 242 15.67 -29.55 1.07
CA VAL A 242 15.26 -30.80 1.77
C VAL A 242 16.24 -31.17 2.91
N GLY A 243 16.89 -30.18 3.52
CA GLY A 243 18.02 -30.36 4.43
C GLY A 243 18.00 -29.51 5.71
N GLY A 244 16.87 -28.93 6.09
CA GLY A 244 16.72 -28.25 7.39
C GLY A 244 17.56 -26.97 7.55
N ARG A 245 18.02 -26.36 6.45
CA ARG A 245 18.58 -25.00 6.52
C ARG A 245 17.42 -24.02 6.62
N GLU A 246 17.28 -23.37 7.76
CA GLU A 246 16.24 -22.37 8.07
C GLU A 246 16.26 -21.11 7.19
N MET A 247 17.13 -21.04 6.18
CA MET A 247 17.31 -19.85 5.36
C MET A 247 16.98 -20.14 3.90
N SER A 248 15.89 -19.54 3.45
CA SER A 248 15.52 -19.45 2.04
C SER A 248 16.49 -18.53 1.30
N GLU A 249 17.58 -19.11 0.85
CA GLU A 249 18.63 -18.49 0.04
C GLU A 249 18.93 -19.35 -1.18
N THR A 250 19.39 -18.71 -2.24
CA THR A 250 19.88 -19.38 -3.44
C THR A 250 21.17 -18.72 -3.89
N TYR A 251 22.17 -19.55 -4.17
CA TYR A 251 23.36 -19.11 -4.88
C TYR A 251 23.04 -18.97 -6.36
N ILE A 252 23.45 -17.86 -6.99
CA ILE A 252 23.17 -17.60 -8.42
C ILE A 252 24.49 -17.27 -9.12
N PRO A 253 25.28 -18.27 -9.54
CA PRO A 253 26.67 -18.09 -9.98
C PRO A 253 26.82 -17.13 -11.16
N THR A 254 25.85 -17.13 -12.07
CA THR A 254 25.95 -16.43 -13.37
C THR A 254 25.43 -15.00 -13.35
N LYS A 255 24.69 -14.57 -12.31
CA LYS A 255 24.06 -13.25 -12.27
C LYS A 255 24.04 -12.64 -10.89
N SER A 256 24.65 -11.46 -10.77
CA SER A 256 24.49 -10.57 -9.62
C SER A 256 23.25 -9.70 -9.81
N TYR A 257 22.10 -10.20 -9.38
CA TYR A 257 20.84 -9.45 -9.32
C TYR A 257 20.90 -8.27 -8.33
N GLY A 258 19.87 -7.42 -8.37
CA GLY A 258 19.80 -6.14 -7.69
C GLY A 258 20.47 -5.01 -8.47
N THR A 259 20.22 -3.79 -8.01
CA THR A 259 20.72 -2.57 -8.65
C THR A 259 21.57 -1.80 -7.65
N PHE A 260 22.79 -1.41 -8.04
CA PHE A 260 23.54 -0.44 -7.23
C PHE A 260 22.76 0.88 -7.23
N PRO A 261 22.59 1.54 -6.07
CA PRO A 261 23.33 1.33 -4.83
C PRO A 261 22.68 0.44 -3.75
N TYR A 262 21.57 -0.22 -4.04
CA TYR A 262 20.77 -0.98 -3.07
C TYR A 262 21.31 -2.39 -2.77
N LYS A 263 22.40 -2.82 -3.42
CA LYS A 263 22.87 -4.20 -3.36
C LYS A 263 23.33 -4.62 -1.95
N PRO A 264 22.85 -5.76 -1.43
CA PRO A 264 23.29 -6.31 -0.15
C PRO A 264 24.74 -6.84 -0.14
N PRO A 265 25.41 -6.86 1.04
CA PRO A 265 26.74 -7.43 1.24
C PRO A 265 26.97 -8.83 0.69
N GLU A 266 26.07 -9.76 0.98
CA GLU A 266 26.14 -11.16 0.56
C GLU A 266 26.04 -11.32 -0.97
N VAL A 267 25.25 -10.46 -1.62
CA VAL A 267 25.13 -10.41 -3.08
C VAL A 267 26.43 -9.91 -3.72
N VAL A 268 27.08 -8.91 -3.11
CA VAL A 268 28.32 -8.33 -3.62
C VAL A 268 29.51 -9.26 -3.42
N ARG A 269 29.61 -9.94 -2.27
CA ARG A 269 30.75 -10.81 -1.93
C ARG A 269 30.64 -12.19 -2.55
N GLU A 270 29.48 -12.81 -2.41
CA GLU A 270 29.30 -14.25 -2.61
C GLU A 270 28.22 -14.55 -3.66
N ASN A 271 27.54 -13.53 -4.17
CA ASN A 271 26.47 -13.68 -5.15
C ASN A 271 25.34 -14.61 -4.64
N VAL A 272 25.11 -14.56 -3.33
CA VAL A 272 24.01 -15.22 -2.61
C VAL A 272 22.84 -14.25 -2.53
N HIS A 273 21.65 -14.75 -2.85
CA HIS A 273 20.41 -13.99 -2.90
C HIS A 273 19.34 -14.70 -2.07
N GLY A 274 18.47 -13.97 -1.39
CA GLY A 274 17.37 -14.58 -0.65
C GLY A 274 16.36 -13.58 -0.12
N LEU A 275 15.47 -14.06 0.75
CA LEU A 275 14.42 -13.21 1.35
C LEU A 275 15.04 -12.07 2.17
N LYS A 276 16.12 -12.34 2.92
CA LYS A 276 16.86 -11.34 3.72
C LYS A 276 17.61 -10.31 2.87
N SER A 277 17.88 -10.61 1.60
CA SER A 277 18.43 -9.65 0.65
C SER A 277 17.41 -8.55 0.31
N ASP A 278 16.12 -8.88 0.23
CA ASP A 278 15.05 -7.88 0.05
C ASP A 278 14.95 -6.96 1.27
N ILE A 279 15.16 -7.48 2.48
CA ILE A 279 15.12 -6.70 3.74
C ILE A 279 16.22 -5.63 3.77
N TYR A 280 17.44 -5.98 3.36
CA TYR A 280 18.51 -4.99 3.22
C TYR A 280 18.12 -3.87 2.24
N CYS A 281 17.54 -4.24 1.11
CA CYS A 281 17.10 -3.28 0.11
C CYS A 281 16.01 -2.33 0.64
N ILE A 282 15.12 -2.78 1.54
CA ILE A 282 14.17 -1.91 2.23
C ILE A 282 14.89 -0.86 3.08
N GLY A 283 15.89 -1.26 3.87
CA GLY A 283 16.72 -0.32 4.64
C GLY A 283 17.43 0.68 3.73
N ALA A 284 18.00 0.21 2.62
CA ALA A 284 18.65 1.08 1.64
C ALA A 284 17.67 2.06 0.95
N VAL A 285 16.42 1.65 0.71
CA VAL A 285 15.34 2.53 0.24
C VAL A 285 14.98 3.58 1.28
N ALA A 286 14.75 3.18 2.54
CA ALA A 286 14.41 4.11 3.61
C ALA A 286 15.52 5.16 3.82
N TRP A 287 16.77 4.70 3.83
CA TRP A 287 17.95 5.57 3.84
C TRP A 287 17.98 6.55 2.67
N PHE A 288 17.80 6.06 1.44
CA PHE A 288 17.84 6.90 0.25
C PHE A 288 16.75 7.98 0.29
N LEU A 289 15.55 7.64 0.74
CA LEU A 289 14.44 8.61 0.84
C LEU A 289 14.65 9.65 1.94
N SER A 290 15.41 9.32 2.99
CA SER A 290 15.80 10.27 4.04
C SER A 290 16.90 11.23 3.56
N LEU A 291 17.93 10.72 2.88
CA LEU A 291 19.16 11.49 2.63
C LEU A 291 19.33 11.96 1.18
N GLY A 292 18.65 11.32 0.23
CA GLY A 292 18.79 11.55 -1.22
C GLY A 292 19.99 10.82 -1.84
N LYS A 293 20.72 10.06 -1.04
CA LYS A 293 21.88 9.24 -1.44
C LYS A 293 21.96 8.00 -0.56
N THR A 294 22.62 6.95 -1.01
CA THR A 294 22.91 5.74 -0.24
C THR A 294 24.28 5.78 0.44
N PRO A 295 24.56 4.96 1.47
CA PRO A 295 25.79 5.07 2.26
C PRO A 295 27.08 4.83 1.46
N PHE A 296 27.02 3.98 0.42
CA PHE A 296 28.20 3.48 -0.31
C PHE A 296 28.21 3.87 -1.78
N TYR A 297 27.42 4.88 -2.14
CA TYR A 297 27.35 5.38 -3.51
C TYR A 297 27.05 6.87 -3.50
N THR A 298 28.03 7.65 -3.95
CA THR A 298 28.00 9.11 -3.95
C THR A 298 28.42 9.58 -5.34
N ASP A 299 27.73 10.57 -5.89
CA ASP A 299 28.06 11.21 -7.17
C ASP A 299 28.23 10.25 -8.36
N GLY A 300 27.50 9.13 -8.37
CA GLY A 300 27.55 8.14 -9.44
C GLY A 300 28.66 7.10 -9.28
N GLU A 301 29.45 7.18 -8.21
CA GLU A 301 30.58 6.29 -7.95
C GLU A 301 30.37 5.43 -6.70
N ARG A 302 30.92 4.21 -6.72
CA ARG A 302 30.85 3.25 -5.60
C ARG A 302 31.98 3.53 -4.64
N ASP A 303 31.66 3.79 -3.37
CA ASP A 303 32.67 3.87 -2.32
C ASP A 303 32.97 2.47 -1.76
N LEU A 304 33.79 1.72 -2.50
CA LEU A 304 34.19 0.36 -2.11
C LEU A 304 35.00 0.35 -0.80
N GLN A 305 35.68 1.44 -0.46
CA GLN A 305 36.43 1.52 0.79
C GLN A 305 35.49 1.68 1.98
N ALA A 306 34.51 2.59 1.90
CA ALA A 306 33.48 2.71 2.92
C ALA A 306 32.68 1.41 3.07
N PHE A 307 32.34 0.76 1.95
CA PHE A 307 31.67 -0.54 1.98
C PHE A 307 32.52 -1.60 2.69
N ARG A 308 33.81 -1.74 2.37
CA ARG A 308 34.71 -2.68 3.06
C ARG A 308 34.84 -2.38 4.56
N ARG A 309 34.94 -1.12 4.94
CA ARG A 309 34.97 -0.71 6.36
C ARG A 309 33.66 -1.03 7.08
N PHE A 310 32.52 -0.79 6.41
CA PHE A 310 31.21 -1.17 6.93
C PHE A 310 31.13 -2.67 7.24
N LEU A 311 31.66 -3.52 6.35
CA LEU A 311 31.72 -4.97 6.58
C LEU A 311 32.71 -5.37 7.69
N ALA A 312 33.86 -4.70 7.79
CA ALA A 312 34.94 -5.10 8.69
C ALA A 312 34.75 -4.63 10.14
N SER A 313 34.24 -3.40 10.32
CA SER A 313 34.20 -2.73 11.62
C SER A 313 32.81 -2.23 12.01
N GLY A 314 31.79 -2.53 11.20
CA GLY A 314 30.42 -2.05 11.45
C GLY A 314 30.35 -0.54 11.58
N ILE A 315 30.91 0.23 10.62
CA ILE A 315 30.74 1.68 10.60
C ILE A 315 29.26 1.99 10.83
N ARG A 316 28.96 2.72 11.92
CA ARG A 316 27.62 3.24 12.17
C ARG A 316 27.23 4.12 11.00
N LEU A 317 26.07 3.83 10.44
CA LEU A 317 25.54 4.59 9.33
C LEU A 317 25.36 6.06 9.81
N ARG A 318 25.90 7.01 9.05
CA ARG A 318 25.86 8.44 9.43
C ARG A 318 24.56 9.09 8.96
N PHE A 319 23.61 9.21 9.87
CA PHE A 319 22.35 9.92 9.64
C PHE A 319 22.51 11.43 9.81
N ARG A 320 21.48 12.19 9.42
CA ARG A 320 21.41 13.62 9.75
C ARG A 320 20.94 13.78 11.20
N GLU A 321 21.27 14.93 11.78
CA GLU A 321 20.86 15.28 13.15
C GLU A 321 19.32 15.30 13.32
N ASP A 322 18.59 15.62 12.25
CA ASP A 322 17.12 15.69 12.24
C ASP A 322 16.43 14.34 11.95
N THR A 323 17.19 13.26 11.74
CA THR A 323 16.61 11.92 11.52
C THR A 323 16.17 11.31 12.85
N SER A 324 14.91 10.85 12.94
CA SER A 324 14.39 10.29 14.19
C SER A 324 15.16 9.04 14.62
N PRO A 325 15.34 8.81 15.94
CA PRO A 325 15.96 7.58 16.44
C PRO A 325 15.28 6.31 15.90
N ALA A 326 13.96 6.37 15.69
CA ALA A 326 13.19 5.27 15.16
C ALA A 326 13.56 4.89 13.72
N LEU A 327 13.73 5.88 12.85
CA LEU A 327 14.17 5.64 11.48
C LEU A 327 15.64 5.18 11.44
N GLN A 328 16.49 5.72 12.31
CA GLN A 328 17.89 5.29 12.41
C GLN A 328 17.98 3.80 12.76
N ASP A 329 17.32 3.40 13.84
CA ASP A 329 17.33 2.01 14.32
C ASP A 329 16.72 1.06 13.28
N PHE A 330 15.60 1.43 12.66
CA PHE A 330 14.97 0.65 11.59
C PHE A 330 15.95 0.37 10.43
N VAL A 331 16.67 1.40 9.98
CA VAL A 331 17.62 1.26 8.87
C VAL A 331 18.83 0.43 9.29
N GLU A 332 19.37 0.63 10.49
CA GLU A 332 20.51 -0.14 11.00
C GLU A 332 20.18 -1.62 11.12
N GLN A 333 18.99 -1.98 11.62
CA GLN A 333 18.52 -3.38 11.67
C GLN A 333 18.36 -3.98 10.27
N CYS A 334 17.71 -3.26 9.34
CA CYS A 334 17.53 -3.74 7.97
C CYS A 334 18.87 -3.94 7.24
N MET A 335 19.79 -2.99 7.39
CA MET A 335 21.04 -2.96 6.64
C MET A 335 22.17 -3.74 7.33
N HIS A 336 21.89 -4.57 8.35
CA HIS A 336 22.93 -5.32 9.05
C HIS A 336 23.84 -6.13 8.09
N PRO A 337 25.19 -6.13 8.28
CA PRO A 337 26.13 -6.80 7.38
C PRO A 337 25.88 -8.30 7.19
N SER A 338 25.47 -8.97 8.27
CA SER A 338 25.02 -10.37 8.25
C SER A 338 23.54 -10.44 7.93
N ALA A 339 23.17 -11.18 6.88
CA ALA A 339 21.78 -11.38 6.46
C ALA A 339 20.92 -12.08 7.52
N ARG A 340 21.54 -12.92 8.38
CA ARG A 340 20.86 -13.69 9.43
C ARG A 340 20.36 -12.82 10.58
N GLU A 341 21.10 -11.76 10.87
CA GLU A 341 20.79 -10.83 11.96
C GLU A 341 19.70 -9.81 11.56
N ARG A 342 19.37 -9.73 10.26
CA ARG A 342 18.29 -8.85 9.81
C ARG A 342 16.96 -9.44 10.27
N PRO A 343 16.03 -8.64 10.81
CA PRO A 343 14.66 -9.11 11.06
C PRO A 343 13.96 -9.54 9.77
N ASP A 344 12.91 -10.33 9.87
CA ASP A 344 11.99 -10.59 8.75
C ASP A 344 10.98 -9.44 8.55
N ALA A 345 10.19 -9.51 7.48
CA ALA A 345 9.23 -8.46 7.15
C ALA A 345 8.14 -8.30 8.23
N SER A 346 7.69 -9.39 8.83
CA SER A 346 6.67 -9.40 9.89
C SER A 346 7.17 -8.77 11.19
N GLN A 347 8.43 -9.04 11.56
CA GLN A 347 9.12 -8.40 12.68
C GLN A 347 9.29 -6.90 12.43
N LEU A 348 9.67 -6.50 11.22
CA LEU A 348 9.81 -5.08 10.87
C LEU A 348 8.49 -4.32 10.85
N LEU A 349 7.37 -4.97 10.52
CA LEU A 349 6.04 -4.37 10.62
C LEU A 349 5.61 -4.09 12.07
N GLN A 350 6.28 -4.68 13.05
CA GLN A 350 6.09 -4.44 14.49
C GLN A 350 7.15 -3.51 15.07
N HIS A 351 8.11 -3.05 14.26
CA HIS A 351 9.15 -2.13 14.68
C HIS A 351 8.54 -0.79 15.11
N HIS A 352 9.13 -0.11 16.10
CA HIS A 352 8.63 1.18 16.63
C HIS A 352 8.72 2.35 15.63
N PHE A 353 9.37 2.14 14.48
CA PHE A 353 9.29 3.07 13.35
C PHE A 353 7.90 3.01 12.70
N GLU A 354 7.24 1.86 12.75
CA GLU A 354 5.82 1.74 12.47
C GLU A 354 5.03 2.22 13.69
N PRO A 355 3.93 2.98 13.51
CA PRO A 355 3.12 3.41 14.62
C PRO A 355 2.58 2.16 15.31
N GLU A 356 2.55 2.16 16.64
CA GLU A 356 1.75 1.19 17.39
C GLU A 356 0.36 1.16 16.75
N GLY A 357 -0.02 -0.02 16.26
CA GLY A 357 -1.04 -0.16 15.21
C GLY A 357 -2.22 0.77 15.45
N MET A 358 -2.52 1.63 14.46
CA MET A 358 -3.59 2.63 14.52
C MET A 358 -4.78 2.09 15.32
N GLY A 359 -4.97 2.64 16.52
CA GLY A 359 -6.07 2.27 17.41
C GLY A 359 -7.40 2.38 16.68
N ALA A 360 -8.44 1.72 17.21
CA ALA A 360 -9.79 1.80 16.66
C ALA A 360 -10.20 3.25 16.42
N ALA A 361 -9.77 4.17 17.29
CA ALA A 361 -9.95 5.60 17.13
C ALA A 361 -9.39 6.20 15.85
N HIS A 362 -8.13 5.92 15.54
CA HIS A 362 -7.48 6.53 14.39
C HIS A 362 -8.10 6.01 13.07
N LYS A 363 -8.40 4.71 12.98
CA LYS A 363 -9.11 4.13 11.81
C LYS A 363 -10.51 4.70 11.65
N TYR A 364 -11.19 4.97 12.76
CA TYR A 364 -12.53 5.56 12.76
C TYR A 364 -12.49 7.04 12.33
N LEU A 365 -11.54 7.84 12.84
CA LEU A 365 -11.37 9.25 12.45
C LEU A 365 -11.00 9.40 10.97
N LEU A 366 -10.09 8.57 10.45
CA LEU A 366 -9.76 8.57 9.01
C LEU A 366 -10.97 8.23 8.12
N SER A 367 -11.89 7.40 8.59
CA SER A 367 -13.11 7.06 7.84
C SER A 367 -14.07 8.24 7.67
N LEU A 368 -13.91 9.30 8.48
CA LEU A 368 -14.78 10.47 8.49
C LEU A 368 -14.23 11.63 7.65
N LEU A 369 -12.95 11.60 7.30
CA LEU A 369 -12.31 12.59 6.43
C LEU A 369 -13.06 12.85 5.10
N PRO A 370 -13.59 11.83 4.40
CA PRO A 370 -14.36 12.06 3.17
C PRO A 370 -15.68 12.82 3.42
N LEU A 371 -16.30 12.62 4.58
CA LEU A 371 -17.53 13.33 4.96
C LEU A 371 -17.21 14.78 5.29
N TYR A 372 -16.17 15.01 6.12
CA TYR A 372 -15.70 16.35 6.47
C TYR A 372 -15.32 17.17 5.23
N ARG A 373 -14.49 16.63 4.33
CA ARG A 373 -14.12 17.30 3.07
C ARG A 373 -15.31 17.65 2.19
N LYS A 374 -16.42 16.92 2.31
CA LYS A 374 -17.64 17.16 1.53
C LYS A 374 -18.53 18.21 2.18
N THR A 375 -18.55 18.31 3.51
CA THR A 375 -19.49 19.17 4.23
C THR A 375 -18.86 20.47 4.75
N GLY A 376 -17.56 20.50 5.01
CA GLY A 376 -16.86 21.64 5.61
C GLY A 376 -17.46 22.08 6.96
N ASN A 377 -18.25 21.22 7.59
CA ASN A 377 -19.06 21.54 8.76
C ASN A 377 -18.79 20.49 9.85
N GLU A 378 -18.02 20.92 10.84
CA GLU A 378 -17.55 20.10 11.96
C GLU A 378 -18.71 19.65 12.84
N ALA A 379 -19.63 20.56 13.17
CA ALA A 379 -20.82 20.27 13.97
C ALA A 379 -21.71 19.19 13.33
N TYR A 380 -21.82 19.17 12.00
CA TYR A 380 -22.56 18.14 11.28
C TYR A 380 -21.88 16.76 11.36
N VAL A 381 -20.55 16.69 11.21
CA VAL A 381 -19.79 15.44 11.35
C VAL A 381 -19.88 14.91 12.79
N LEU A 382 -19.78 15.80 13.78
CA LEU A 382 -19.93 15.52 15.22
C LEU A 382 -21.34 15.03 15.59
N SER A 383 -22.38 15.66 15.02
CA SER A 383 -23.77 15.23 15.27
C SER A 383 -24.05 13.83 14.71
N ARG A 384 -23.45 13.47 13.58
CA ARG A 384 -23.50 12.12 12.99
C ARG A 384 -22.73 11.12 13.85
N LEU A 385 -21.58 11.52 14.40
CA LEU A 385 -20.76 10.72 15.31
C LEU A 385 -21.53 10.32 16.56
N LEU A 386 -22.08 11.29 17.30
CA LEU A 386 -22.78 11.08 18.57
C LEU A 386 -24.07 10.25 18.39
N ASN A 387 -24.76 10.38 17.27
CA ASN A 387 -26.02 9.69 17.00
C ASN A 387 -25.88 8.22 16.56
N THR A 388 -24.67 7.74 16.25
CA THR A 388 -24.47 6.35 15.80
C THR A 388 -24.26 5.35 16.94
N GLY A 389 -24.03 5.82 18.17
CA GLY A 389 -23.92 5.01 19.39
C GLY A 389 -22.74 4.02 19.45
N ASN A 390 -21.96 3.89 18.38
CA ASN A 390 -20.86 2.92 18.23
C ASN A 390 -19.51 3.64 18.08
N VAL A 391 -19.27 4.64 18.92
CA VAL A 391 -18.00 5.38 18.94
C VAL A 391 -17.04 4.64 19.88
N PRO A 392 -15.84 4.20 19.42
CA PRO A 392 -14.87 3.52 20.27
C PRO A 392 -14.49 4.35 21.52
N ALA A 393 -14.26 3.69 22.65
CA ALA A 393 -14.06 4.35 23.95
C ALA A 393 -12.84 5.30 23.98
N ASP A 394 -11.80 4.97 23.21
CA ASP A 394 -10.62 5.77 22.93
C ASP A 394 -10.96 7.05 22.13
N VAL A 395 -11.90 6.99 21.19
CA VAL A 395 -12.44 8.17 20.48
C VAL A 395 -13.29 9.03 21.41
N GLN A 396 -14.14 8.40 22.22
CA GLN A 396 -14.95 9.13 23.21
C GLN A 396 -14.08 9.85 24.24
N ALA A 397 -12.94 9.27 24.62
CA ALA A 397 -11.97 9.90 25.52
C ALA A 397 -11.28 11.11 24.87
N LEU A 398 -10.87 11.00 23.59
CA LEU A 398 -10.33 12.13 22.82
C LEU A 398 -11.36 13.26 22.66
N PHE A 399 -12.62 12.92 22.37
CA PHE A 399 -13.70 13.91 22.32
C PHE A 399 -14.01 14.50 23.69
N CYS A 400 -13.99 13.73 24.78
CA CYS A 400 -14.18 14.29 26.12
C CYS A 400 -13.05 15.25 26.53
N ALA A 401 -11.82 15.02 26.04
CA ALA A 401 -10.70 15.95 26.23
C ALA A 401 -10.85 17.22 25.35
N GLY A 402 -11.36 17.11 24.13
CA GLY A 402 -11.61 18.23 23.20
C GLY A 402 -12.94 18.97 23.39
N CYS A 403 -13.93 18.39 24.07
CA CYS A 403 -15.27 18.95 24.32
C CYS A 403 -15.26 20.17 25.27
N LEU A 404 -14.10 20.60 25.75
CA LEU A 404 -13.97 21.87 26.47
C LEU A 404 -13.86 23.09 25.54
N VAL A 405 -13.74 22.92 24.22
CA VAL A 405 -13.40 24.02 23.30
C VAL A 405 -14.47 24.29 22.21
N LEU A 406 -15.41 23.39 21.97
CA LEU A 406 -16.42 23.56 20.92
C LEU A 406 -17.80 23.91 21.49
N PHE A 407 -17.93 25.10 22.08
CA PHE A 407 -19.22 25.78 22.21
C PHE A 407 -19.19 27.05 21.37
N GLU A 408 -20.14 27.19 20.46
CA GLU A 408 -20.26 28.33 19.52
C GLU A 408 -20.13 29.70 20.22
N PRO A 409 -19.56 30.72 19.54
CA PRO A 409 -19.64 32.09 20.00
C PRO A 409 -21.10 32.57 19.92
N GLY A 410 -21.85 32.45 21.01
CA GLY A 410 -23.22 32.98 21.09
C GLY A 410 -24.12 32.41 22.18
N VAL A 411 -23.77 31.29 22.84
CA VAL A 411 -24.61 30.70 23.89
C VAL A 411 -24.08 31.08 25.27
N ASN A 412 -24.77 32.00 25.96
CA ASN A 412 -24.52 32.38 27.35
C ASN A 412 -24.91 31.22 28.30
N CYS A 413 -24.06 30.20 28.41
CA CYS A 413 -24.12 29.26 29.53
C CYS A 413 -23.40 29.87 30.75
N ARG A 414 -24.08 29.94 31.89
CA ARG A 414 -23.52 30.52 33.12
C ARG A 414 -22.38 29.62 33.62
N ARG A 415 -21.22 30.23 33.90
CA ARG A 415 -19.95 29.58 34.30
C ARG A 415 -20.04 28.52 35.42
N GLU A 416 -21.07 28.54 36.25
CA GLU A 416 -21.25 27.59 37.34
C GLU A 416 -21.79 26.23 36.87
N GLU A 417 -22.65 26.19 35.84
CA GLU A 417 -23.20 24.93 35.29
C GLU A 417 -22.16 24.15 34.48
N THR A 418 -21.19 24.84 33.89
CA THR A 418 -20.06 24.25 33.14
C THR A 418 -19.12 23.46 34.06
N ARG A 419 -18.89 23.95 35.29
CA ARG A 419 -18.01 23.29 36.27
C ARG A 419 -18.60 21.96 36.78
N ASP A 420 -19.90 21.92 36.99
CA ASP A 420 -20.58 20.70 37.43
C ASP A 420 -20.72 19.69 36.29
N CYS A 421 -20.94 20.13 35.05
CA CYS A 421 -20.97 19.23 33.90
C CYS A 421 -19.59 18.56 33.64
N VAL A 422 -18.50 19.33 33.76
CA VAL A 422 -17.11 18.81 33.66
C VAL A 422 -16.79 17.84 34.81
N ARG A 423 -17.17 18.17 36.05
CA ARG A 423 -16.96 17.26 37.20
C ARG A 423 -17.77 15.97 37.10
N THR A 424 -18.98 16.03 36.56
CA THR A 424 -19.86 14.86 36.43
C THR A 424 -19.39 13.92 35.30
N THR A 425 -18.95 14.50 34.17
CA THR A 425 -18.45 13.75 33.00
C THR A 425 -17.07 13.12 33.29
N CYS A 426 -16.20 13.82 34.01
CA CYS A 426 -14.90 13.31 34.43
C CYS A 426 -15.03 12.19 35.50
N ARG A 427 -16.03 12.28 36.40
CA ARG A 427 -16.35 11.20 37.34
C ARG A 427 -16.93 9.95 36.66
N SER A 428 -17.65 10.10 35.55
CA SER A 428 -18.22 8.97 34.80
C SER A 428 -17.25 8.29 33.84
N CYS A 429 -16.13 8.92 33.45
CA CYS A 429 -15.26 8.39 32.40
C CYS A 429 -14.36 7.23 32.84
N GLY A 430 -14.17 7.00 34.14
CA GLY A 430 -13.61 5.74 34.70
C GLY A 430 -12.29 5.24 34.08
N SER A 431 -11.55 6.08 33.35
CA SER A 431 -10.41 5.67 32.54
C SER A 431 -9.24 5.28 33.44
N LYS A 432 -8.93 3.97 33.49
CA LYS A 432 -7.80 3.43 34.25
C LYS A 432 -6.45 3.57 33.54
N THR A 433 -6.40 4.07 32.30
CA THR A 433 -5.15 4.23 31.54
C THR A 433 -4.33 5.42 32.03
N SER A 434 -3.00 5.37 31.89
CA SER A 434 -2.09 6.47 32.25
C SER A 434 -2.39 7.72 31.41
N ALA A 435 -2.56 7.56 30.09
CA ALA A 435 -2.88 8.63 29.17
C ALA A 435 -4.17 9.40 29.52
N GLY A 436 -5.22 8.71 29.98
CA GLY A 436 -6.46 9.37 30.39
C GLY A 436 -6.34 10.18 31.69
N ARG A 437 -5.41 9.80 32.58
CA ARG A 437 -5.12 10.55 33.81
C ARG A 437 -4.25 11.77 33.55
N ASP A 438 -3.30 11.66 32.62
CA ASP A 438 -2.41 12.77 32.25
C ASP A 438 -3.17 13.86 31.46
N ALA A 439 -4.09 13.46 30.58
CA ALA A 439 -5.01 14.39 29.90
C ALA A 439 -5.94 15.13 30.88
N CYS A 440 -6.46 14.46 31.91
CA CYS A 440 -7.28 15.12 32.94
C CYS A 440 -6.47 16.08 33.82
N ARG A 441 -5.19 15.79 34.09
CA ARG A 441 -4.30 16.66 34.87
C ARG A 441 -3.91 17.92 34.11
N ALA A 442 -3.61 17.80 32.81
CA ALA A 442 -3.29 18.94 31.94
C ALA A 442 -4.44 19.95 31.87
N VAL A 443 -5.69 19.47 31.85
CA VAL A 443 -6.91 20.31 31.81
C VAL A 443 -7.24 20.98 33.16
N SER A 444 -6.73 20.44 34.28
CA SER A 444 -6.93 21.04 35.61
C SER A 444 -5.93 22.14 35.98
N GLY A 445 -4.91 22.37 35.15
CA GLY A 445 -3.99 23.50 35.27
C GLY A 445 -4.57 24.75 34.62
N GLU A 446 -4.48 25.89 35.30
CA GLU A 446 -5.15 27.16 34.97
C GLU A 446 -4.62 27.89 33.71
N GLU A 447 -3.80 27.27 32.87
CA GLU A 447 -3.27 27.93 31.67
C GLU A 447 -4.09 27.58 30.43
N ALA A 448 -4.79 28.61 29.94
CA ALA A 448 -5.61 28.70 28.74
C ALA A 448 -5.30 27.67 27.63
N ALA A 449 -6.25 26.77 27.40
CA ALA A 449 -6.35 26.04 26.13
C ALA A 449 -6.72 27.04 25.03
N GLU A 450 -5.74 27.44 24.22
CA GLU A 450 -6.02 28.06 22.92
C GLU A 450 -6.85 27.10 22.06
N SER A 451 -7.78 27.67 21.28
CA SER A 451 -8.73 26.92 20.48
C SER A 451 -8.02 26.01 19.47
N MET A 452 -8.16 24.69 19.63
CA MET A 452 -7.60 23.70 18.71
C MET A 452 -8.61 23.45 17.59
N ASP A 453 -8.27 23.81 16.35
CA ASP A 453 -9.10 23.62 15.16
C ASP A 453 -9.14 22.12 14.75
N PHE A 454 -10.19 21.66 14.07
CA PHE A 454 -10.27 20.29 13.55
C PHE A 454 -9.16 20.00 12.54
N GLU A 455 -8.69 21.01 11.80
CA GLU A 455 -7.50 20.88 10.96
C GLU A 455 -6.24 20.58 11.78
N ASP A 456 -6.11 21.13 12.99
CA ASP A 456 -5.00 20.83 13.91
C ASP A 456 -5.13 19.44 14.54
N LEU A 457 -6.35 18.99 14.81
CA LEU A 457 -6.61 17.62 15.25
C LEU A 457 -6.22 16.60 14.17
N PHE A 458 -6.48 16.91 12.90
CA PHE A 458 -6.06 16.08 11.76
C PHE A 458 -4.57 16.21 11.44
N SER A 459 -3.91 17.32 11.78
CA SER A 459 -2.46 17.49 11.60
C SER A 459 -1.64 16.75 12.66
N TRP A 460 -2.22 16.49 13.84
CA TRP A 460 -1.66 15.64 14.90
C TRP A 460 -1.86 14.13 14.69
N LEU A 461 -2.71 13.72 13.74
CA LEU A 461 -2.90 12.32 13.37
C LEU A 461 -1.88 11.97 12.26
N PRO A 462 -0.99 10.97 12.46
CA PRO A 462 0.06 10.61 11.49
C PRO A 462 -0.50 10.21 10.10
#